data_AF-A0A816AUV8-F1
#
_entry.id   AF-A0A816AUV8-F1
#
_cell.length_a   1.000
_cell.length_b   1.000
_cell.length_c   1.000
_cell.angle_alpha   90.00
_cell.angle_beta   90.00
_cell.angle_gamma   90.00
#
_symmetry.space_group_name_H-M   'P 1'
#
loop_
_entity.id
_entity.type
_entity.pdbx_description
1 polymer ?
#
loop_
_entity_poly.entity_id
_entity_poly.type
_entity_poly.pdbx_seq_one_letter_code
_entity_poly.pdbx_strand_id
1 'polypeptide(L)'
;RGGKFQMVRTQEIIDKLSPETKRLLRDETYKINVPPDFRKGNIEYICGSILLNGEKHIRYRRDIIDKSRLKEESAEKQAAIAELNSIILSENQLHVFQPKLENNMMVLFDNRRFLHGRTKIQDLERYLLRVRFNLS
;
A
#
# COMPACT_ATOMS: atom_id res chain seq x y z
N ARG A 1 -16.72 -14.62 -10.54
CA ARG A 1 -15.56 -14.02 -11.27
C ARG A 1 -14.80 -13.12 -10.29
N GLY A 2 -13.62 -13.57 -9.86
CA GLY A 2 -12.75 -12.88 -8.90
C GLY A 2 -11.61 -12.09 -9.57
N GLY A 3 -10.67 -11.57 -8.78
CA GLY A 3 -9.47 -10.90 -9.30
C GLY A 3 -9.71 -9.50 -9.89
N LYS A 4 -10.79 -8.82 -9.52
CA LYS A 4 -11.06 -7.46 -10.02
C LYS A 4 -9.95 -6.52 -9.56
N PHE A 5 -9.39 -5.75 -10.49
CA PHE A 5 -8.39 -4.73 -10.17
C PHE A 5 -9.08 -3.57 -9.44
N GLN A 6 -8.41 -3.05 -8.41
CA GLN A 6 -8.90 -1.94 -7.60
C GLN A 6 -7.75 -0.96 -7.41
N MET A 7 -8.02 0.33 -7.52
CA MET A 7 -7.05 1.37 -7.16
C MET A 7 -7.71 2.56 -6.48
N VAL A 8 -6.94 3.25 -5.66
CA VAL A 8 -7.35 4.46 -4.95
C VAL A 8 -6.19 5.46 -4.95
N ARG A 9 -6.50 6.75 -5.04
CA ARG A 9 -5.49 7.80 -4.89
C ARG A 9 -4.97 7.84 -3.46
N THR A 10 -3.65 7.95 -3.30
CA THR A 10 -3.02 8.09 -1.97
C THR A 10 -3.56 9.30 -1.21
N GLN A 11 -3.80 10.42 -1.91
CA GLN A 11 -4.32 11.64 -1.30
C GLN A 11 -5.67 11.42 -0.58
N GLU A 12 -6.57 10.61 -1.15
CA GLU A 12 -7.88 10.35 -0.53
C GLU A 12 -7.76 9.59 0.79
N ILE A 13 -6.74 8.74 0.92
CA ILE A 13 -6.43 8.06 2.18
C ILE A 13 -5.82 9.05 3.17
N ILE A 14 -4.85 9.85 2.70
CA ILE A 14 -4.12 10.81 3.53
C ILE A 14 -5.07 11.85 4.11
N ASP A 15 -5.99 12.39 3.31
CA ASP A 15 -6.95 13.42 3.74
C ASP A 15 -7.87 12.95 4.88
N LYS A 16 -8.02 11.64 5.05
CA LYS A 16 -8.86 11.04 6.11
C LYS A 16 -8.08 10.69 7.38
N LEU A 17 -6.75 10.72 7.34
CA LEU A 17 -5.93 10.48 8.52
C LEU A 17 -6.01 11.66 9.48
N SER A 18 -6.07 11.37 10.77
CA SER A 18 -5.92 12.35 11.83
C SER A 18 -4.57 13.09 11.71
N PRO A 19 -4.48 14.36 12.16
CA PRO A 19 -3.21 15.10 12.18
C PRO A 19 -2.10 14.38 12.96
N GLU A 20 -2.48 13.68 14.02
CA GLU A 20 -1.58 12.86 14.84
C GLU A 20 -0.98 11.72 14.02
N THR A 21 -1.82 10.92 13.37
CA THR A 21 -1.40 9.81 12.53
C THR A 21 -0.57 10.29 11.34
N LYS A 22 -0.93 11.42 10.71
CA LYS A 22 -0.09 12.02 9.65
C LYS A 22 1.32 12.33 10.16
N ARG A 23 1.43 12.98 11.32
CA ARG A 23 2.71 13.31 11.93
C ARG A 23 3.53 12.05 12.21
N LEU A 24 2.96 11.06 12.90
CA LEU A 24 3.64 9.81 13.23
C LEU A 24 4.10 9.06 11.97
N LEU A 25 3.22 8.87 10.99
CA LEU A 25 3.55 8.13 9.78
C LEU A 25 4.59 8.86 8.90
N ARG A 26 4.75 10.18 9.06
CA ARG A 26 5.71 11.02 8.33
C ARG A 26 7.07 11.08 9.04
N ASP A 27 7.05 11.30 10.35
CA ASP A 27 8.24 11.67 11.12
C ASP A 27 8.90 10.44 11.79
N GLU A 28 8.14 9.38 12.07
CA GLU A 28 8.66 8.15 12.68
C GLU A 28 9.14 7.11 11.66
N THR A 29 10.04 6.23 12.10
CA THR A 29 10.50 5.09 11.31
C THR A 29 9.76 3.80 11.65
N TYR A 30 9.39 3.04 10.64
CA TYR A 30 8.74 1.74 10.76
C TYR A 30 9.59 0.68 10.06
N LYS A 31 9.62 -0.52 10.64
CA LYS A 31 10.23 -1.68 10.01
C LYS A 31 9.33 -2.23 8.90
N ILE A 32 9.87 -2.31 7.70
CA ILE A 32 9.18 -2.71 6.48
C ILE A 32 9.95 -3.89 5.89
N ASN A 33 9.36 -5.07 5.95
CA ASN A 33 9.97 -6.29 5.45
C ASN A 33 10.13 -6.23 3.93
N VAL A 34 11.28 -6.65 3.43
CA VAL A 34 11.52 -6.82 2.01
C VAL A 34 10.98 -8.19 1.61
N PRO A 35 9.98 -8.28 0.72
CA PRO A 35 9.46 -9.56 0.27
C PRO A 35 10.58 -10.39 -0.36
N PRO A 36 10.58 -11.73 -0.23
CA PRO A 36 11.63 -12.60 -0.74
C PRO A 36 12.01 -12.30 -2.20
N ASP A 37 11.00 -12.09 -3.05
CA ASP A 37 11.15 -11.77 -4.48
C ASP A 37 11.94 -10.48 -4.78
N PHE A 38 12.13 -9.61 -3.78
CA PHE A 38 12.81 -8.31 -3.91
C PHE A 38 14.09 -8.20 -3.08
N ARG A 39 14.49 -9.26 -2.38
CA ARG A 39 15.73 -9.23 -1.58
C ARG A 39 16.94 -9.11 -2.51
N LYS A 40 17.78 -8.11 -2.24
CA LYS A 40 19.11 -8.00 -2.83
C LYS A 40 20.12 -8.33 -1.75
N GLY A 41 20.82 -9.46 -1.90
CA GLY A 41 21.69 -10.00 -0.86
C GLY A 41 20.91 -10.30 0.43
N ASN A 42 21.48 -9.94 1.58
CA ASN A 42 20.93 -10.28 2.91
C ASN A 42 20.00 -9.21 3.50
N ILE A 43 19.49 -8.27 2.70
CA ILE A 43 18.60 -7.21 3.19
C ILE A 43 17.19 -7.78 3.36
N GLU A 44 16.81 -8.04 4.62
CA GLU A 44 15.49 -8.62 4.96
C GLU A 44 14.41 -7.58 5.26
N TYR A 45 14.81 -6.37 5.64
CA TYR A 45 13.91 -5.26 5.97
C TYR A 45 14.59 -3.92 5.71
N ILE A 46 13.78 -2.88 5.64
CA ILE A 46 14.20 -1.48 5.68
C ILE A 46 13.49 -0.77 6.83
N CYS A 47 14.10 0.29 7.35
CA CYS A 47 13.44 1.20 8.29
C CYS A 47 13.16 2.52 7.58
N GLY A 48 11.97 3.07 7.74
CA GLY A 48 11.65 4.39 7.20
C GLY A 48 10.20 4.80 7.46
N SER A 49 9.88 6.04 7.11
CA SER A 49 8.53 6.57 7.23
C SER A 49 7.57 5.94 6.20
N ILE A 50 6.28 6.01 6.54
CA ILE A 50 5.18 5.50 5.72
C ILE A 50 4.66 6.60 4.79
N LEU A 51 4.54 7.84 5.29
CA LEU A 51 4.20 9.00 4.47
C LEU A 51 5.48 9.67 3.95
N LEU A 52 5.50 9.95 2.65
CA LEU A 52 6.66 10.52 1.95
C LEU A 52 6.23 11.76 1.15
N ASN A 53 7.22 12.56 0.76
CA ASN A 53 7.05 13.72 -0.13
C ASN A 53 6.00 14.74 0.38
N GLY A 54 6.10 15.13 1.65
CA GLY A 54 5.16 16.09 2.25
C GLY A 54 3.72 15.58 2.24
N GLU A 55 3.51 14.31 2.64
CA GLU A 55 2.18 13.69 2.75
C GLU A 55 1.45 13.55 1.40
N LYS A 56 2.19 13.22 0.34
CA LYS A 56 1.61 12.94 -0.99
C LYS A 56 1.65 11.47 -1.36
N HIS A 57 2.65 10.75 -0.85
CA HIS A 57 2.90 9.36 -1.21
C HIS A 57 2.82 8.47 0.03
N ILE A 58 2.37 7.23 -0.17
CA ILE A 58 2.29 6.21 0.88
C ILE A 58 3.17 5.02 0.50
N ARG A 59 4.04 4.59 1.41
CA ARG A 59 4.70 3.29 1.35
C ARG A 59 3.88 2.27 2.12
N TYR A 60 3.07 1.49 1.42
CA TYR A 60 2.18 0.53 2.05
C TYR A 60 2.13 -0.80 1.29
N ARG A 61 2.20 -1.88 2.05
CA ARG A 61 1.74 -3.22 1.65
C ARG A 61 1.26 -3.91 2.92
N ARG A 62 0.06 -4.48 2.89
CA ARG A 62 -0.61 -5.02 4.09
C ARG A 62 0.21 -6.08 4.82
N ASP A 63 1.00 -6.84 4.10
CA ASP A 63 1.80 -7.99 4.58
C ASP A 63 3.25 -7.64 4.93
N ILE A 64 3.75 -6.45 4.61
CA ILE A 64 5.17 -6.11 4.82
C ILE A 64 5.45 -5.28 6.05
N ILE A 65 4.44 -4.66 6.66
CA ILE A 65 4.62 -4.02 7.96
C ILE A 65 4.77 -5.15 8.98
N ASP A 66 5.93 -5.20 9.65
CA ASP A 66 6.28 -6.27 10.58
C ASP A 66 5.35 -6.23 11.80
N LYS A 67 4.36 -7.13 11.85
CA LYS A 67 3.36 -7.18 12.93
C LYS A 67 3.95 -7.56 14.28
N SER A 68 5.01 -8.37 14.31
CA SER A 68 5.69 -8.72 15.56
C SER A 68 6.39 -7.51 16.15
N ARG A 69 7.14 -6.78 15.32
CA ARG A 69 7.85 -5.58 15.76
C ARG A 69 6.91 -4.43 16.05
N LEU A 70 5.84 -4.26 15.29
CA LEU A 70 4.84 -3.24 15.57
C LEU A 70 4.24 -3.39 16.97
N LYS A 71 4.11 -4.61 17.51
CA LYS A 71 3.64 -4.82 18.90
C LYS A 71 4.62 -4.35 19.97
N GLU A 72 5.90 -4.24 19.63
CA GLU A 72 6.97 -3.74 20.51
C GLU A 72 7.10 -2.20 20.42
N GLU A 73 6.44 -1.56 19.46
CA GLU A 73 6.44 -0.10 19.28
C GLU A 73 5.47 0.58 20.26
N SER A 74 5.57 1.91 20.35
CA SER A 74 4.67 2.71 21.19
C SER A 74 3.19 2.54 20.79
N ALA A 75 2.29 2.75 21.75
CA ALA A 75 0.84 2.63 21.52
C ALA A 75 0.37 3.59 20.42
N GLU A 76 0.98 4.77 20.31
CA GLU A 76 0.70 5.78 19.30
C GLU A 76 1.07 5.28 17.89
N LYS A 77 2.25 4.66 17.72
CA LYS A 77 2.66 4.08 16.43
C LYS A 77 1.77 2.92 16.02
N GLN A 78 1.33 2.10 16.99
CA GLN A 78 0.37 1.03 16.75
C GLN A 78 -0.98 1.59 16.30
N ALA A 79 -1.49 2.62 16.98
CA ALA A 79 -2.74 3.30 16.65
C ALA A 79 -2.69 3.95 15.27
N ALA A 80 -1.59 4.61 14.91
CA ALA A 80 -1.39 5.23 13.60
C ALA A 80 -1.48 4.21 12.44
N ILE A 81 -0.85 3.04 12.61
CA ILE A 81 -0.94 1.96 11.62
C ILE A 81 -2.34 1.34 11.60
N ALA A 82 -3.00 1.22 12.75
CA ALA A 82 -4.37 0.72 12.82
C ALA A 82 -5.36 1.65 12.10
N GLU A 83 -5.24 2.97 12.29
CA GLU A 83 -6.05 3.99 11.62
C GLU A 83 -5.83 3.94 10.09
N LEU A 84 -4.56 3.92 9.64
CA LEU A 84 -4.23 3.79 8.22
C LEU A 84 -4.86 2.53 7.60
N ASN A 85 -4.75 1.39 8.27
CA ASN A 85 -5.36 0.15 7.79
C ASN A 85 -6.88 0.23 7.76
N SER A 86 -7.50 0.84 8.77
CA SER A 86 -8.95 1.02 8.83
C SER A 86 -9.46 1.80 7.62
N ILE A 87 -8.81 2.92 7.28
CA ILE A 87 -9.18 3.74 6.13
C ILE A 87 -8.99 2.96 4.82
N ILE A 88 -7.81 2.34 4.61
CA ILE A 88 -7.50 1.60 3.38
C ILE A 88 -8.47 0.44 3.14
N LEU A 89 -8.88 -0.25 4.20
CA LEU A 89 -9.76 -1.43 4.12
C LEU A 89 -11.25 -1.08 4.12
N SER A 90 -11.60 0.18 4.36
CA SER A 90 -12.96 0.68 4.31
C SER A 90 -13.32 1.06 2.87
N GLU A 91 -13.64 0.05 2.04
CA GLU A 91 -13.94 0.26 0.61
C GLU A 91 -15.08 1.26 0.38
N ASN A 92 -16.03 1.37 1.30
CA ASN A 92 -17.18 2.29 1.19
C ASN A 92 -16.83 3.75 1.48
N GLN A 93 -15.63 4.04 2.00
CA GLN A 93 -15.19 5.39 2.33
C GLN A 93 -14.22 5.99 1.31
N LEU A 94 -13.77 5.18 0.34
CA LEU A 94 -12.78 5.58 -0.67
C LEU A 94 -13.40 5.57 -2.07
N HIS A 95 -12.96 6.48 -2.94
CA HIS A 95 -13.34 6.42 -4.35
C HIS A 95 -12.48 5.37 -5.07
N VAL A 96 -12.85 4.10 -4.89
CA VAL A 96 -12.13 2.98 -5.49
C VAL A 96 -12.46 2.91 -6.98
N PHE A 97 -11.45 3.13 -7.83
CA PHE A 97 -11.55 2.90 -9.27
C PHE A 97 -11.40 1.41 -9.56
N GLN A 98 -12.43 0.81 -10.17
CA GLN A 98 -12.52 -0.62 -10.47
C GLN A 98 -12.87 -0.83 -11.96
N PRO A 99 -11.92 -0.61 -12.88
CA PRO A 99 -12.19 -0.80 -14.30
C PRO A 99 -12.43 -2.28 -14.60
N LYS A 100 -13.36 -2.55 -15.52
CA LYS A 100 -13.46 -3.86 -16.12
C LYS A 100 -12.30 -4.03 -17.09
N LEU A 101 -11.38 -4.94 -16.78
CA LEU A 101 -10.24 -5.26 -17.64
C LEU A 101 -10.54 -6.50 -18.45
N GLU A 102 -10.67 -6.32 -19.75
CA GLU A 102 -10.80 -7.40 -20.74
C GLU A 102 -9.43 -7.76 -21.33
N ASN A 103 -9.41 -8.80 -22.16
CA ASN A 103 -8.20 -9.19 -22.89
C ASN A 103 -7.65 -8.02 -23.71
N ASN A 104 -6.32 -7.92 -23.76
CA ASN A 104 -5.57 -6.87 -24.48
C ASN A 104 -5.75 -5.45 -23.93
N MET A 105 -6.35 -5.28 -22.74
CA MET A 105 -6.36 -3.99 -22.04
C MET A 105 -5.14 -3.84 -21.12
N MET A 106 -4.65 -2.61 -20.99
CA MET A 106 -3.54 -2.25 -20.10
C MET A 106 -3.98 -1.15 -19.13
N VAL A 107 -3.52 -1.24 -17.88
CA VAL A 107 -3.58 -0.15 -16.91
C VAL A 107 -2.18 0.35 -16.64
N LEU A 108 -1.94 1.63 -16.89
CA LEU A 108 -0.70 2.32 -16.56
C LEU A 108 -0.99 3.40 -15.51
N PHE A 109 -0.21 3.43 -14.44
CA PHE A 109 -0.39 4.41 -13.37
C PHE A 109 0.91 4.67 -12.60
N ASP A 110 0.95 5.81 -11.91
CA ASP A 110 2.04 6.16 -11.01
C ASP A 110 1.87 5.46 -9.65
N ASN A 111 2.75 4.49 -9.38
CA ASN A 111 2.72 3.70 -8.15
C ASN A 111 3.00 4.52 -6.86
N ARG A 112 3.48 5.76 -6.97
CA ARG A 112 3.64 6.66 -5.82
C ARG A 112 2.34 7.37 -5.44
N ARG A 113 1.43 7.54 -6.40
CA ARG A 113 0.17 8.31 -6.26
C ARG A 113 -1.08 7.44 -6.10
N PHE A 114 -0.95 6.14 -6.34
CA PHE A 114 -2.06 5.20 -6.23
C PHE A 114 -1.66 3.95 -5.44
N LEU A 115 -2.49 3.57 -4.48
CA LEU A 115 -2.49 2.21 -3.95
C LEU A 115 -3.37 1.35 -4.86
N HIS A 116 -2.94 0.11 -5.09
CA HIS A 116 -3.67 -0.83 -5.91
C HIS A 116 -3.76 -2.20 -5.22
N GLY A 117 -4.82 -2.91 -5.54
CA GLY A 117 -5.12 -4.23 -5.00
C GLY A 117 -5.93 -5.05 -5.99
N ARG A 118 -6.36 -6.21 -5.53
CA ARG A 118 -7.28 -7.05 -6.28
C ARG A 118 -8.17 -7.86 -5.34
N THR A 119 -9.39 -8.14 -5.77
CA THR A 119 -10.24 -9.10 -5.07
C THR A 119 -9.68 -10.53 -5.20
N LYS A 120 -10.15 -11.45 -4.34
CA LYS A 120 -9.73 -12.86 -4.36
C LYS A 120 -9.88 -13.43 -5.79
N ILE A 121 -8.82 -14.04 -6.29
CA ILE A 121 -8.85 -14.73 -7.59
C ILE A 121 -9.64 -16.03 -7.43
N GLN A 122 -10.55 -16.27 -8.36
CA GLN A 122 -11.34 -17.51 -8.45
C GLN A 122 -11.13 -18.22 -9.80
N ASP A 123 -10.34 -17.62 -10.68
CA ASP A 123 -10.11 -18.05 -12.05
C ASP A 123 -8.64 -18.47 -12.19
N LEU A 124 -8.41 -19.73 -12.55
CA LEU A 124 -7.08 -20.32 -12.64
C LEU A 124 -6.43 -20.08 -14.01
N GLU A 125 -7.20 -19.73 -15.04
CA GLU A 125 -6.71 -19.51 -16.42
C GLU A 125 -6.33 -18.04 -16.69
N ARG A 126 -6.25 -17.22 -15.65
CA ARG A 126 -5.96 -15.79 -15.79
C ARG A 126 -4.46 -15.52 -15.91
N TYR A 127 -4.05 -15.05 -17.08
CA TYR A 127 -2.69 -14.57 -17.34
C TYR A 127 -2.63 -13.04 -17.30
N LEU A 128 -1.60 -12.50 -16.64
CA LEU A 128 -1.32 -11.06 -16.60
C LEU A 128 0.17 -10.81 -16.81
N LEU A 129 0.50 -9.89 -17.72
CA LEU A 129 1.85 -9.35 -17.83
C LEU A 129 1.97 -8.11 -16.96
N ARG A 130 3.00 -8.05 -16.11
CA ARG A 130 3.29 -6.88 -15.26
C ARG A 130 4.67 -6.33 -15.60
N VAL A 131 4.71 -5.09 -16.08
CA VAL A 131 5.95 -4.34 -16.33
C VAL A 131 6.06 -3.20 -15.32
N ARG A 132 7.27 -2.94 -14.82
CA ARG A 132 7.57 -1.77 -13.97
C ARG A 132 8.59 -0.90 -14.66
N PHE A 133 8.27 0.38 -14.81
CA PHE A 133 9.17 1.38 -15.37
C PHE A 133 9.91 2.09 -14.23
N ASN A 134 11.23 2.07 -14.29
CA ASN A 134 12.08 2.92 -13.45
C ASN A 134 12.47 4.13 -14.31
N LEU A 135 11.59 5.11 -14.39
CA LEU A 135 11.90 6.39 -15.02
C LEU A 135 12.73 7.19 -14.01
N SER A 136 14.03 7.33 -14.32
CA SER A 136 15.02 8.10 -13.57
C SER A 136 14.87 9.59 -13.82
#